data_AF-A0A699KIB5-F1
#
_entry.id   AF-A0A699KIB5-F1
#
_cell.length_a   1.000
_cell.length_b   1.000
_cell.length_c   1.000
_cell.angle_alpha   90.00
_cell.angle_beta   90.00
_cell.angle_gamma   90.00
#
_symmetry.space_group_name_H-M   'P 1'
#
loop_
_entity.id
_entity.type
_entity.pdbx_description
1 polymer ?
#
loop_
_entity_poly.entity_id
_entity_poly.type
_entity_poly.pdbx_seq_one_letter_code
_entity_poly.pdbx_strand_id
1 'polypeptide(L)'
;MTYYSLWEVIKNGNKVLKKTVKTVEQTYEPTTAKEKLDRRNKMKAKGTLLMALPNKEQLKFHSYQDAKLLMEAIEKRYRGNKESKKVQRTLLKQKYENFATSSSETLDQTFDRLQKLISQLEIQRKVI
;
A
#
# COMPACT_ATOMS: atom_id res chain seq x y z
N MET A 1 18.22 -3.34 6.47
CA MET A 1 16.90 -2.72 6.21
C MET A 1 15.95 -3.83 5.83
N THR A 2 14.86 -4.00 6.57
CA THR A 2 13.87 -5.06 6.31
C THR A 2 12.71 -4.52 5.46
N TYR A 3 11.98 -5.41 4.80
CA TYR A 3 10.73 -5.06 4.11
C TYR A 3 9.72 -4.38 5.05
N TYR A 4 9.69 -4.81 6.32
CA TYR A 4 8.86 -4.23 7.36
C TYR A 4 9.15 -2.72 7.59
N SER A 5 10.43 -2.33 7.65
CA SER A 5 10.80 -0.91 7.79
C SER A 5 10.36 -0.04 6.61
N LEU A 6 10.27 -0.62 5.40
CA LEU A 6 9.81 0.09 4.22
C LEU A 6 8.29 0.29 4.23
N TRP A 7 7.57 -0.76 4.65
CA TRP A 7 6.11 -0.72 4.77
C TRP A 7 5.65 0.33 5.77
N GLU A 8 6.32 0.44 6.92
CA GLU A 8 6.00 1.46 7.92
C GLU A 8 6.20 2.88 7.39
N VAL A 9 7.18 3.10 6.51
CA VAL A 9 7.38 4.41 5.87
C VAL A 9 6.27 4.74 4.89
N ILE A 10 5.80 3.75 4.12
CA ILE A 10 4.67 3.93 3.19
C ILE A 10 3.38 4.18 3.97
N LYS A 11 3.12 3.44 5.05
CA LYS A 11 1.89 3.58 5.85
C LYS A 11 1.80 4.93 6.57
N ASN A 12 2.92 5.34 7.19
CA ASN A 12 2.97 6.52 8.04
C ASN A 12 3.25 7.81 7.27
N GLY A 13 3.75 7.72 6.03
CA GLY A 13 4.09 8.87 5.20
C GLY A 13 5.32 9.64 5.68
N ASN A 14 5.66 10.71 4.97
CA ASN A 14 6.80 11.54 5.26
C ASN A 14 6.55 12.41 6.48
N LYS A 15 7.28 12.13 7.56
CA LYS A 15 7.50 13.12 8.61
C LYS A 15 8.39 14.25 8.07
N VAL A 16 7.85 15.46 7.97
CA VAL A 16 8.63 16.66 7.63
C VAL A 16 9.42 17.07 8.86
N LEU A 17 10.74 17.24 8.71
CA LEU A 17 11.60 17.71 9.79
C LEU A 17 11.43 19.22 9.91
N LYS A 18 10.57 19.64 10.83
CA LYS A 18 10.31 21.05 11.15
C LYS A 18 10.83 21.37 12.53
N LYS A 19 11.47 22.54 12.68
CA LYS A 19 11.82 23.10 13.98
C LYS A 19 11.07 24.41 14.14
N THR A 20 10.42 24.59 15.29
CA THR A 20 9.73 25.84 15.62
C THR A 20 10.75 26.81 16.19
N VAL A 21 10.96 27.95 15.52
CA VAL A 21 11.79 29.04 16.03
C VAL A 21 10.90 30.29 16.11
N LYS A 22 10.63 30.74 17.34
CA LYS A 22 9.91 32.00 17.68
C LYS A 22 8.71 32.34 16.75
N THR A 23 7.85 31.36 16.45
CA THR A 23 6.59 31.49 15.66
C THR A 23 6.69 31.16 14.17
N VAL A 24 7.86 30.82 13.63
CA VAL A 24 8.01 30.33 12.24
C VAL A 24 8.45 28.86 12.22
N GLU A 25 7.72 28.02 11.48
CA GLU A 25 8.12 26.64 11.19
C GLU A 25 9.17 26.64 10.06
N GLN A 26 10.41 26.26 10.37
CA GLN A 26 11.47 26.13 9.36
C GLN A 26 11.83 24.67 9.13
N THR A 27 11.95 24.29 7.85
CA THR A 27 12.50 22.98 7.46
C THR A 27 14.02 23.01 7.63
N TYR A 28 14.59 21.99 8.25
CA TYR A 28 16.03 21.94 8.54
C TYR A 28 16.66 20.63 8.04
N GLU A 29 17.98 20.61 7.96
CA GLU A 29 18.71 19.41 7.53
C GLU A 29 18.73 18.32 8.63
N PRO A 30 18.57 17.03 8.27
CA PRO A 30 18.69 15.92 9.23
C PRO A 30 20.03 15.95 9.97
N THR A 31 20.01 16.23 11.26
CA THR A 31 21.22 16.27 12.10
C THR A 31 21.48 14.93 12.77
N THR A 32 20.43 14.17 13.08
CA THR A 32 20.55 12.89 13.78
C THR A 32 20.68 11.69 12.82
N ALA A 33 21.35 10.63 13.27
CA ALA A 33 21.46 9.38 12.51
C ALA A 33 20.09 8.75 12.19
N LYS A 34 19.13 8.89 13.10
CA LYS A 34 17.76 8.38 12.94
C LYS A 34 17.02 9.10 11.82
N GLU A 35 17.13 10.42 11.74
CA GLU A 35 16.51 11.22 10.66
C GLU A 35 17.15 10.96 9.30
N LYS A 36 18.48 10.81 9.26
CA LYS A 36 19.20 10.43 8.04
C LYS A 36 18.76 9.05 7.54
N LEU A 37 18.59 8.09 8.46
CA LEU A 37 18.07 6.76 8.13
C LEU A 37 16.64 6.85 7.61
N ASP A 38 15.76 7.59 8.29
CA ASP A 38 14.37 7.78 7.87
C ASP A 38 14.27 8.39 6.46
N ARG A 39 15.08 9.42 6.15
CA ARG A 39 15.18 10.00 4.80
C ARG A 39 15.62 8.97 3.75
N ARG A 40 16.61 8.14 4.05
CA ARG A 40 17.05 7.05 3.16
C ARG A 40 15.93 6.04 2.92
N ASN A 41 15.19 5.68 3.97
CA ASN A 41 14.08 4.73 3.88
C ASN A 41 12.95 5.29 3.00
N LYS A 42 12.60 6.57 3.15
CA LYS A 42 11.62 7.28 2.31
C LYS A 42 12.00 7.26 0.83
N MET A 43 13.25 7.60 0.51
CA MET A 43 13.73 7.59 -0.87
C MET A 43 13.70 6.17 -1.47
N LYS A 44 14.09 5.16 -0.69
CA LYS A 44 14.00 3.76 -1.12
C LYS A 44 12.55 3.30 -1.32
N ALA A 45 11.63 3.71 -0.45
CA ALA A 45 10.22 3.35 -0.58
C ALA A 45 9.65 3.92 -1.88
N LYS A 46 9.85 5.22 -2.13
CA LYS A 46 9.44 5.87 -3.37
C LYS A 46 10.08 5.22 -4.60
N GLY A 47 11.39 4.96 -4.57
CA GLY A 47 12.10 4.32 -5.67
C GLY A 47 11.56 2.92 -5.98
N THR A 48 11.27 2.12 -4.95
CA THR A 48 10.70 0.78 -5.10
C THR A 48 9.32 0.83 -5.73
N LEU A 49 8.45 1.76 -5.30
CA LEU A 49 7.12 1.93 -5.88
C LEU A 49 7.18 2.37 -7.34
N LEU A 50 8.10 3.26 -7.70
CA LEU A 50 8.28 3.69 -9.09
C LEU A 50 8.80 2.55 -9.98
N MET A 51 9.77 1.75 -9.49
CA MET A 51 10.29 0.60 -10.24
C MET A 51 9.24 -0.48 -10.48
N ALA A 52 8.24 -0.60 -9.61
CA ALA A 52 7.11 -1.52 -9.78
C ALA A 52 6.12 -1.07 -10.87
N LEU A 53 6.25 0.15 -11.39
CA LEU A 53 5.38 0.69 -12.45
C LEU A 53 6.01 0.54 -13.83
N PRO A 54 5.20 0.35 -14.89
CA PRO A 54 5.68 0.42 -16.27
C PRO A 54 6.34 1.77 -16.58
N ASN A 55 7.47 1.77 -17.31
CA ASN A 55 8.26 2.98 -17.63
C ASN A 55 7.40 4.14 -18.19
N LYS A 56 6.45 3.84 -19.07
CA LYS A 56 5.52 4.82 -19.68
C LYS A 56 4.69 5.61 -18.65
N GLU A 57 4.52 5.06 -17.45
CA GLU A 57 3.69 5.65 -16.40
C GLU A 57 4.49 6.25 -15.26
N GLN A 58 5.75 5.86 -15.08
CA GLN A 58 6.63 6.35 -14.01
C GLN A 58 6.69 7.88 -13.98
N LEU A 59 6.83 8.54 -15.14
CA LEU A 59 6.87 10.01 -15.25
C LEU A 59 5.65 10.70 -14.63
N LYS A 60 4.47 10.10 -14.73
CA LYS A 60 3.22 10.65 -14.16
C LYS A 60 3.18 10.58 -12.63
N PHE A 61 4.04 9.74 -12.05
CA PHE A 61 4.11 9.46 -10.63
C PHE A 61 5.38 10.03 -9.96
N HIS A 62 6.36 10.52 -10.73
CA HIS A 62 7.59 11.11 -10.18
C HIS A 62 7.34 12.37 -9.34
N SER A 63 6.26 13.11 -9.62
CA SER A 63 5.87 14.35 -8.94
C SER A 63 5.48 14.14 -7.47
N TYR A 64 5.05 12.94 -7.07
CA TYR A 64 4.67 12.65 -5.68
C TYR A 64 5.90 12.67 -4.77
N GLN A 65 5.96 13.63 -3.85
CA GLN A 65 7.09 13.74 -2.90
C GLN A 65 7.07 12.65 -1.81
N ASP A 66 5.91 12.04 -1.60
CA ASP A 66 5.64 11.11 -0.51
C ASP A 66 5.33 9.71 -1.04
N ALA A 67 5.93 8.68 -0.43
CA ALA A 67 5.71 7.29 -0.81
C ALA A 67 4.28 6.81 -0.52
N LYS A 68 3.64 7.33 0.52
CA LYS A 68 2.23 7.09 0.84
C LYS A 68 1.32 7.67 -0.23
N LEU A 69 1.48 8.95 -0.56
CA LEU A 69 0.68 9.61 -1.58
C LEU A 69 0.88 8.97 -2.96
N LEU A 70 2.13 8.56 -3.25
CA LEU A 70 2.44 7.78 -4.44
C LEU A 70 1.67 6.45 -4.45
N MET A 71 1.70 5.69 -3.36
CA MET A 71 0.94 4.43 -3.24
C MET A 71 -0.56 4.66 -3.44
N GLU A 72 -1.15 5.65 -2.77
CA GLU A 72 -2.58 5.98 -2.89
C GLU A 72 -2.96 6.38 -4.32
N ALA A 73 -2.09 7.14 -5.01
CA ALA A 73 -2.30 7.51 -6.40
C ALA A 73 -2.20 6.31 -7.35
N ILE A 74 -1.22 5.42 -7.13
CA ILE A 74 -1.10 4.15 -7.88
C ILE A 74 -2.36 3.33 -7.65
N GLU A 75 -2.75 3.14 -6.39
CA GLU A 75 -3.99 2.43 -6.06
C GLU A 75 -5.17 3.05 -6.78
N LYS A 76 -5.41 4.37 -6.67
CA LYS A 76 -6.55 5.03 -7.31
C LYS A 76 -6.57 4.83 -8.83
N ARG A 77 -5.41 4.91 -9.48
CA ARG A 77 -5.30 4.80 -10.94
C ARG A 77 -5.48 3.37 -11.46
N TYR A 78 -4.94 2.40 -10.73
CA TYR A 78 -4.99 0.99 -11.12
C TYR A 78 -6.18 0.24 -10.51
N ARG A 79 -6.86 0.84 -9.53
CA ARG A 79 -8.08 0.30 -8.92
C ARG A 79 -9.18 0.20 -9.98
N GLY A 80 -9.73 -1.00 -10.14
CA GLY A 80 -10.85 -1.26 -11.02
C GLY A 80 -10.52 -1.38 -12.52
N ASN A 81 -9.26 -1.28 -12.92
CA ASN A 81 -8.85 -1.57 -14.29
C ASN A 81 -8.96 -3.08 -14.61
N LYS A 82 -8.91 -3.46 -15.90
CA LYS A 82 -9.13 -4.84 -16.35
C LYS A 82 -8.12 -5.83 -15.76
N GLU A 83 -6.85 -5.45 -15.69
CA GLU A 83 -5.78 -6.29 -15.18
C GLU A 83 -5.86 -6.47 -13.67
N SER A 84 -6.14 -5.40 -12.91
CA SER A 84 -6.30 -5.45 -11.45
C SER A 84 -7.55 -6.22 -11.05
N LYS A 85 -8.66 -6.10 -11.79
CA LYS A 85 -9.84 -6.97 -11.64
C LYS A 85 -9.50 -8.43 -11.91
N LYS A 86 -8.71 -8.73 -12.95
CA LYS A 86 -8.27 -10.09 -13.26
C LYS A 86 -7.41 -10.68 -12.13
N VAL A 87 -6.44 -9.93 -11.63
CA VAL A 87 -5.58 -10.34 -10.50
C VAL A 87 -6.39 -10.51 -9.21
N GLN A 88 -7.31 -9.59 -8.93
CA GLN A 88 -8.20 -9.69 -7.76
C GLN A 88 -9.07 -10.95 -7.84
N ARG A 89 -9.62 -11.26 -9.02
CA ARG A 89 -10.41 -12.47 -9.25
C ARG A 89 -9.60 -13.74 -9.07
N THR A 90 -8.37 -13.80 -9.59
CA THR A 90 -7.49 -14.96 -9.40
C THR A 90 -7.13 -15.15 -7.92
N LEU A 91 -6.83 -14.06 -7.20
CA LEU A 91 -6.53 -14.11 -5.77
C LEU A 91 -7.73 -14.57 -4.93
N LEU A 92 -8.94 -14.08 -5.22
CA LEU A 92 -10.16 -14.51 -4.54
C LEU A 92 -10.47 -15.98 -4.79
N LYS A 93 -10.28 -16.45 -6.03
CA LYS A 93 -10.46 -17.86 -6.38
C LYS A 93 -9.48 -18.76 -5.61
N GLN A 94 -8.20 -18.37 -5.56
CA GLN A 94 -7.20 -19.09 -4.78
C GLN A 94 -7.54 -19.11 -3.28
N LYS A 95 -8.04 -18.00 -2.71
CA LYS A 95 -8.50 -17.96 -1.32
C LYS A 95 -9.71 -18.86 -1.04
N TYR A 96 -10.60 -19.01 -2.03
CA TYR A 96 -11.73 -19.93 -1.94
C TYR A 96 -11.26 -21.38 -1.98
N GLU A 97 -10.39 -21.72 -2.93
CA GLU A 97 -9.83 -23.07 -3.10
C GLU A 97 -9.03 -23.49 -1.86
N ASN A 98 -8.29 -22.56 -1.25
CA ASN A 98 -7.52 -22.77 -0.02
C ASN A 98 -8.33 -22.48 1.26
N PHE A 99 -9.66 -22.35 1.17
CA PHE A 99 -10.47 -22.06 2.34
C PHE A 99 -10.41 -23.25 3.32
N ALA A 100 -9.91 -22.98 4.52
CA ALA A 100 -9.83 -23.94 5.60
C ALA A 100 -10.40 -23.32 6.88
N THR A 101 -11.04 -24.16 7.68
CA THR A 101 -11.48 -23.81 9.03
C THR A 101 -10.28 -23.88 9.97
N SER A 102 -10.18 -22.95 10.91
CA SER A 102 -9.21 -23.09 12.01
C SER A 102 -9.86 -23.78 13.20
N SER A 103 -9.09 -24.52 13.98
CA SER A 103 -9.58 -25.20 15.19
C SER A 103 -10.04 -24.25 16.30
N SER A 104 -9.71 -22.96 16.18
CA SER A 104 -10.08 -21.89 17.11
C SER A 104 -11.30 -21.06 16.68
N GLU A 105 -11.83 -21.27 15.48
CA GLU A 105 -12.98 -20.52 14.97
C GLU A 105 -14.30 -21.23 15.25
N THR A 106 -15.33 -20.45 15.59
CA THR A 106 -16.69 -20.97 15.71
C THR A 106 -17.31 -21.22 14.33
N LEU A 107 -18.40 -21.98 14.30
CA LEU A 107 -19.16 -22.22 13.07
C LEU A 107 -19.68 -20.91 12.46
N ASP A 108 -20.20 -20.01 13.29
CA ASP A 108 -20.71 -18.70 12.85
C ASP A 108 -19.60 -17.85 12.23
N GLN A 109 -18.41 -17.79 12.85
CA GLN A 109 -17.26 -17.06 12.32
C GLN A 109 -16.79 -17.64 10.98
N THR A 110 -16.81 -18.97 10.87
CA THR A 110 -16.47 -19.67 9.62
C THR A 110 -17.48 -19.31 8.53
N PHE A 111 -18.77 -19.33 8.86
CA PHE A 111 -19.85 -18.98 7.94
C PHE A 111 -19.75 -17.52 7.48
N ASP A 112 -19.52 -16.58 8.39
CA ASP A 112 -19.32 -15.16 8.08
C ASP A 112 -18.15 -14.94 7.12
N ARG A 113 -17.00 -15.60 7.37
CA ARG A 113 -15.82 -15.53 6.50
C ARG A 113 -16.11 -16.09 5.11
N LEU A 114 -16.79 -17.22 5.04
CA LEU A 114 -17.17 -17.86 3.78
C LEU A 114 -18.16 -16.98 2.99
N GLN A 115 -19.20 -16.50 3.65
CA GLN A 115 -20.20 -15.62 3.05
C GLN A 115 -19.57 -14.34 2.50
N LYS A 116 -18.67 -13.70 3.27
CA LYS A 116 -17.91 -12.54 2.82
C LYS A 116 -17.11 -12.82 1.55
N LEU A 117 -16.48 -13.99 1.47
CA LEU A 117 -15.69 -14.39 0.30
C LEU A 117 -16.58 -14.63 -0.93
N ILE A 118 -17.74 -15.28 -0.75
CA ILE A 118 -18.74 -15.50 -1.79
C ILE A 118 -19.29 -14.17 -2.31
N SER A 119 -19.67 -13.23 -1.43
CA SER A 119 -20.14 -11.91 -1.83
C SER A 119 -19.09 -11.15 -2.65
N GLN A 120 -17.81 -11.25 -2.27
CA GLN A 120 -16.72 -10.65 -3.04
C GLN A 120 -16.56 -11.26 -4.44
N LEU A 121 -16.70 -12.58 -4.56
CA LEU A 121 -16.67 -13.28 -5.86
C LEU A 121 -17.86 -12.90 -6.74
N GLU A 122 -19.05 -12.75 -6.17
CA GLU A 122 -20.26 -12.39 -6.92
C GLU A 122 -20.20 -10.97 -7.48
N ILE A 123 -19.71 -10.01 -6.69
CA ILE A 123 -19.46 -8.63 -7.15
C ILE A 123 -18.52 -8.61 -8.36
N GLN A 124 -17.48 -9.46 -8.36
CA GLN A 124 -16.55 -9.55 -9.49
C GLN A 124 -17.17 -10.22 -10.74
N ARG A 125 -18.20 -11.05 -10.59
CA ARG A 125 -18.91 -11.71 -11.71
C ARG A 125 -19.88 -10.75 -12.43
N LYS A 126 -20.49 -9.80 -11.70
CA LYS A 126 -21.50 -8.85 -12.22
C LYS A 126 -20.95 -7.65 -13.00
N VAL A 127 -19.62 -7.51 -13.13
CA VAL A 127 -18.95 -6.35 -13.77
C VAL A 127 -18.58 -6.63 -15.24
N ILE A 128 -19.38 -7.42 -15.95
CA ILE A 128 -19.23 -7.73 -17.39
C ILE A 128 -20.43 -7.15 -18.12
#